data_AF-A0A6A3RWZ8-F1
#
_entry.id   AF-A0A6A3RWZ8-F1
#
_cell.length_a   1.000
_cell.length_b   1.000
_cell.length_c   1.000
_cell.angle_alpha   90.00
_cell.angle_beta   90.00
_cell.angle_gamma   90.00
#
_symmetry.space_group_name_H-M   'P 1'
#
loop_
_entity.id
_entity.type
_entity.pdbx_description
1 polymer ?
#
loop_
_entity_poly.entity_id
_entity_poly.type
_entity_poly.pdbx_seq_one_letter_code
_entity_poly.pdbx_strand_id
1 'polypeptide(L)' 'MANAPADIGHITVKEYTEEYFGMKHDTIARNFGVVIGCIVLFRVLGLLALRFVNHQKR' A
#
# COMPACT_ATOMS: atom_id res chain seq x y z
N MET A 1 16.37 42.70 -0.97
CA MET A 1 16.50 41.37 -0.33
C MET A 1 17.01 41.57 1.10
N ALA A 2 16.18 42.11 2.02
CA ALA A 2 16.68 42.59 3.32
C ALA A 2 15.92 42.08 4.55
N ASN A 3 14.95 41.17 4.42
CA ASN A 3 14.17 40.63 5.54
C ASN A 3 13.63 39.22 5.24
N ALA A 4 14.51 38.28 4.89
CA ALA A 4 14.14 36.86 4.88
C ALA A 4 14.95 36.18 6.00
N PRO A 5 14.31 35.50 6.97
CA PRO A 5 15.05 34.79 8.01
C PRO A 5 15.88 33.68 7.35
N ALA A 6 17.20 33.83 7.41
CA ALA A 6 18.17 32.85 6.99
C ALA A 6 18.34 31.81 8.09
N ASP A 7 17.32 30.98 8.30
CA ASP A 7 17.46 29.70 9.00
C ASP A 7 16.25 28.79 8.67
N ILE A 8 16.14 28.41 7.39
CA ILE A 8 15.46 27.16 7.04
C ILE A 8 16.56 26.10 7.07
N GLY A 9 17.10 25.89 8.27
CA GLY A 9 18.11 24.88 8.53
C GLY A 9 17.52 23.52 8.22
N HIS A 10 18.03 22.89 7.17
CA HIS A 10 18.12 21.44 6.98
C HIS A 10 16.87 20.54 7.11
N ILE A 11 15.66 21.06 7.27
CA ILE A 11 14.46 20.22 7.13
C ILE A 11 14.10 20.16 5.65
N THR A 12 14.44 19.04 5.02
CA THR A 12 14.01 18.76 3.65
C THR A 12 12.49 18.79 3.64
N VAL A 13 11.83 19.42 2.66
CA VAL A 13 10.34 19.47 2.52
C VAL A 13 9.70 18.07 2.66
N LYS A 14 10.49 17.03 2.37
CA LYS A 14 10.23 15.63 2.64
C LYS A 14 9.80 15.34 4.10
N GLU A 15 10.54 15.84 5.09
CA GLU A 15 10.32 15.57 6.52
C GLU A 15 9.01 16.22 7.02
N TYR A 16 8.74 17.46 6.57
CA TYR A 16 7.54 18.19 6.92
C TYR A 16 6.26 17.54 6.35
N THR A 17 6.35 16.94 5.17
CA THR A 17 5.21 16.26 4.53
C THR A 17 4.96 14.88 5.15
N GLU A 18 6.02 14.20 5.61
CA GLU A 18 5.92 12.88 6.24
C GLU A 18 5.24 12.96 7.61
N GLU A 19 5.50 14.03 8.38
CA GLU A 19 4.90 14.28 9.71
C GLU A 19 3.46 14.84 9.63
N TYR A 20 3.19 15.83 8.76
CA TYR A 20 1.88 16.50 8.70
C TYR A 20 0.85 15.83 7.77
N PHE A 21 1.27 15.25 6.65
CA PHE A 21 0.35 14.60 5.72
C PHE A 21 0.16 13.11 6.00
N GLY A 22 0.83 12.57 7.03
CA GLY A 22 0.72 11.16 7.35
C GLY A 22 1.02 10.30 6.13
N MET A 23 1.99 10.72 5.29
CA MET A 23 2.57 9.88 4.23
C MET A 23 3.40 8.75 4.85
N LYS A 24 2.78 8.02 5.79
CA LYS A 24 3.08 6.63 6.03
C LYS A 24 2.92 5.93 4.68
N HIS A 25 4.02 5.78 3.97
CA HIS A 25 4.14 4.87 2.83
C HIS A 25 3.62 3.46 3.18
N ASP A 26 3.53 3.15 4.46
CA ASP A 26 2.89 1.98 5.06
C ASP A 26 1.38 1.87 4.77
N THR A 27 0.63 2.97 4.68
CA THR A 27 -0.84 2.92 4.50
C THR A 27 -1.22 2.51 3.08
N ILE A 28 -0.49 3.02 2.08
CA ILE A 28 -0.69 2.66 0.67
C ILE A 28 -0.28 1.20 0.47
N ALA A 29 0.90 0.81 0.96
CA ALA A 29 1.37 -0.57 0.90
C ALA A 29 0.38 -1.54 1.57
N ARG A 30 -0.20 -1.16 2.72
CA ARG A 30 -1.21 -1.95 3.43
C ARG A 30 -2.51 -2.09 2.63
N ASN A 31 -3.07 -0.99 2.10
CA ASN A 31 -4.29 -1.06 1.30
C ASN A 31 -4.08 -1.88 0.01
N PHE A 32 -2.97 -1.69 -0.70
CA PHE A 32 -2.61 -2.50 -1.85
C PHE A 32 -2.43 -3.97 -1.48
N GLY A 33 -1.76 -4.26 -0.36
CA GLY A 33 -1.61 -5.60 0.17
C GLY A 33 -2.93 -6.29 0.47
N VAL A 34 -3.91 -5.56 1.03
CA VAL A 34 -5.26 -6.09 1.28
C VAL A 34 -5.96 -6.45 -0.03
N VAL A 35 -5.95 -5.58 -1.04
CA VAL A 35 -6.59 -5.85 -2.34
C VAL A 35 -5.94 -7.03 -3.05
N ILE A 36 -4.60 -7.06 -3.10
CA ILE A 36 -3.84 -8.17 -3.69
C ILE A 36 -4.14 -9.48 -2.93
N GLY A 37 -4.17 -9.44 -1.60
CA GLY A 37 -4.53 -10.57 -0.76
C GLY A 37 -5.91 -11.13 -1.08
N CYS A 38 -6.92 -10.27 -1.23
CA CYS A 38 -8.26 -10.66 -1.65
C CYS A 38 -8.27 -11.32 -3.04
N ILE A 39 -7.55 -10.76 -4.02
CA ILE A 39 -7.46 -11.32 -5.38
C ILE A 39 -6.88 -12.74 -5.33
N VAL A 40 -5.76 -12.91 -4.63
CA VAL A 40 -5.09 -14.22 -4.50
C VAL A 40 -6.01 -15.22 -3.79
N LEU A 41 -6.67 -14.82 -2.70
CA LEU A 41 -7.60 -15.66 -1.96
C LEU A 41 -8.72 -16.20 -2.87
N PHE A 42 -9.42 -15.31 -3.58
CA PHE A 42 -10.51 -15.73 -4.48
C PHE A 42 -10.01 -16.58 -5.65
N ARG A 43 -8.81 -16.32 -6.17
CA ARG A 43 -8.19 -17.15 -7.21
C ARG A 43 -7.91 -18.57 -6.71
N VAL A 44 -7.35 -18.71 -5.52
CA VAL A 44 -7.08 -20.02 -4.91
C VAL A 44 -8.39 -20.77 -4.65
N LEU A 45 -9.39 -20.11 -4.08
CA LEU A 45 -10.71 -20.71 -3.85
C LEU A 45 -11.37 -21.16 -5.16
N GLY A 46 -11.29 -20.36 -6.22
CA GLY A 46 -11.81 -20.73 -7.55
C GLY A 46 -11.08 -21.94 -8.15
N LEU A 47 -9.75 -21.99 -8.03
CA LEU A 47 -8.96 -23.16 -8.48
C LEU A 47 -9.29 -24.41 -7.68
N LEU A 48 -9.49 -24.30 -6.37
CA LEU A 48 -9.91 -25.40 -5.53
C LEU A 48 -11.31 -25.89 -5.92
N ALA A 49 -12.27 -24.99 -6.12
CA ALA A 49 -13.61 -25.33 -6.57
C ALA A 49 -13.58 -26.08 -7.91
N LEU A 50 -12.82 -25.57 -8.90
CA LEU A 50 -12.62 -26.24 -10.18
C LEU A 50 -11.94 -27.60 -10.00
N ARG A 51 -10.94 -27.72 -9.12
CA ARG A 51 -10.30 -29.00 -8.81
C ARG A 51 -11.28 -29.99 -8.20
N PHE A 52 -12.13 -29.58 -7.27
CA PHE A 52 -13.15 -30.45 -6.67
C PHE A 52 -14.18 -30.89 -7.71
N VAL A 53 -14.71 -29.97 -8.51
CA VAL A 53 -15.63 -30.28 -9.61
C VAL A 53 -15.00 -31.23 -10.62
N ASN A 54 -13.71 -31.03 -10.94
CA ASN A 54 -12.98 -31.90 -11.87
C ASN A 54 -12.68 -33.28 -11.27
N HIS A 55 -12.51 -33.40 -9.95
CA HIS A 55 -12.38 -34.70 -9.28
C HIS A 55 -13.71 -35.44 -9.20
N GLN A 56 -14.84 -34.75 -9.04
CA GLN A 56 -16.17 -35.39 -9.01
C GLN A 56 -16.60 -35.94 -10.38
N LYS A 57 -16.07 -35.39 -11.47
CA LYS A 57 -16.37 -35.83 -12.85
C LYS A 57 -15.48 -36.97 -13.35
N ARG A 58 -14.45 -37.37 -12.60
CA ARG A 58 -13.52 -38.45 -12.97
C ARG A 58 -13.79 -39.70 -12.15
#